data_AF-A0ABD5CHV7-F1
#
_entry.id   AF-A0ABD5CHV7-F1
#
_cell.length_a   1.000
_cell.length_b   1.000
_cell.length_c   1.000
_cell.angle_alpha   90.00
_cell.angle_beta   90.00
_cell.angle_gamma   90.00
#
_symmetry.space_group_name_H-M   'P 1'
#
loop_
_entity.id
_entity.type
_entity.pdbx_description
1 polymer ?
#
loop_
_entity_poly.entity_id
_entity_poly.type
_entity_poly.pdbx_seq_one_letter_code
_entity_poly.pdbx_strand_id
1 'polypeptide(L)'
;MKPTDAPADSPLSEADVQAYADGTLSPARAAFLRDYLGRDPAEARRVAFYGSLNEQIQRSFQTADEPASTAFKARRGARGRWRNVAGKPRVRKAVRALVAVVIACAAVSGWFAATQVTQQALNNAAVMALAETVAAPYPAASPTRREPSAPDLEAIGLRLVDERVLSLGLLQRATAFVYLNGDNQPVILLSTLALLAPAQPQWSARRIGDVRLLTWTAQRQRFVVAGDARTHGLMRAADVMTMP
;
A
#
# COMPACT_ATOMS: atom_id res chain seq x y z
N MET A 1 -16.27 22.38 24.05
CA MET A 1 -15.75 21.41 25.04
C MET A 1 -14.86 20.44 24.30
N LYS A 2 -13.61 20.25 24.72
CA LYS A 2 -12.74 19.22 24.12
C LYS A 2 -13.25 17.85 24.60
N PRO A 3 -13.26 16.81 23.75
CA PRO A 3 -13.70 15.47 24.14
C PRO A 3 -12.97 14.90 25.38
N THR A 4 -11.77 15.41 25.68
CA THR A 4 -10.92 14.99 26.81
C THR A 4 -11.41 15.42 28.21
N ASP A 5 -12.44 16.29 28.28
CA ASP A 5 -13.03 16.81 29.54
C ASP A 5 -14.40 16.19 29.87
N ALA A 6 -14.79 15.09 29.23
CA ALA A 6 -16.08 14.45 29.51
C ALA A 6 -16.14 13.90 30.96
N PRO A 7 -17.27 14.06 31.67
CA PRO A 7 -17.43 13.59 33.04
C PRO A 7 -17.25 12.07 33.16
N ALA A 8 -16.76 11.63 34.33
CA ALA A 8 -16.34 10.25 34.60
C ALA A 8 -17.43 9.19 34.37
N ASP A 9 -18.70 9.58 34.34
CA ASP A 9 -19.85 8.68 34.18
C ASP A 9 -20.25 8.42 32.71
N SER A 10 -19.55 9.01 31.74
CA SER A 10 -19.81 8.76 30.31
C SER A 10 -19.13 7.46 29.84
N PRO A 11 -19.75 6.68 28.91
CA PRO A 11 -19.15 5.49 28.33
C PRO A 11 -17.75 5.77 27.78
N LEU A 12 -16.80 4.85 27.98
CA LEU A 12 -15.45 4.99 27.44
C LEU A 12 -15.51 4.97 25.91
N SER A 13 -14.99 6.02 25.28
CA SER A 13 -14.90 6.12 23.83
C SER A 13 -13.50 5.74 23.33
N GLU A 14 -13.37 5.42 22.05
CA GLU A 14 -12.06 5.16 21.42
C GLU A 14 -11.11 6.36 21.55
N ALA A 15 -11.65 7.58 21.58
CA ALA A 15 -10.88 8.79 21.84
C ALA A 15 -10.27 8.83 23.26
N ASP A 16 -10.94 8.24 24.26
CA ASP A 16 -10.41 8.15 25.63
C ASP A 16 -9.23 7.18 25.72
N VAL A 17 -9.28 6.07 24.96
CA VAL A 17 -8.19 5.09 24.87
C VAL A 17 -6.97 5.69 24.19
N GLN A 18 -7.18 6.43 23.10
CA GLN A 18 -6.11 7.12 22.39
C GLN A 18 -5.47 8.22 23.28
N ALA A 19 -6.29 9.03 23.96
CA ALA A 19 -5.80 10.04 24.88
C ALA A 19 -5.03 9.45 26.08
N TYR A 20 -5.41 8.27 26.56
CA TYR A 20 -4.65 7.54 27.57
C TYR A 20 -3.29 7.06 27.05
N ALA A 21 -3.25 6.49 25.84
CA ALA A 21 -2.02 6.04 25.19
C ALA A 21 -1.07 7.21 24.88
N ASP A 22 -1.62 8.39 24.59
CA ASP A 22 -0.87 9.61 24.33
C ASP A 22 -0.52 10.40 25.61
N GLY A 23 -0.94 9.93 26.79
CA GLY A 23 -0.68 10.57 28.09
C GLY A 23 -1.40 11.90 28.30
N THR A 24 -2.42 12.19 27.48
CA THR A 24 -3.18 13.46 27.49
C THR A 24 -4.51 13.36 28.23
N LEU A 25 -4.84 12.17 28.77
CA LEU A 25 -6.07 11.94 29.52
C LEU A 25 -6.01 12.55 30.94
N SER A 26 -7.12 13.12 31.41
CA SER A 26 -7.20 13.69 32.75
C SER A 26 -6.98 12.63 33.84
N PRO A 27 -6.34 12.96 34.99
CA PRO A 27 -6.02 11.98 36.03
C PRO A 27 -7.23 11.23 36.59
N ALA A 28 -8.38 11.90 36.70
CA ALA A 28 -9.63 11.29 37.16
C ALA A 28 -10.17 10.25 36.16
N ARG A 29 -10.11 10.55 34.86
CA ARG A 29 -10.57 9.63 33.80
C ARG A 29 -9.58 8.48 33.58
N ALA A 30 -8.29 8.71 33.79
CA ALA A 30 -7.26 7.65 33.79
C ALA A 30 -7.39 6.68 34.98
N ALA A 31 -7.88 7.14 36.14
CA ALA A 31 -8.20 6.25 37.26
C ALA A 31 -9.40 5.35 36.94
N PHE A 32 -10.46 5.91 36.36
CA PHE A 32 -11.63 5.17 35.89
C PHE A 32 -11.28 4.12 34.83
N LEU A 33 -10.44 4.48 33.85
CA LEU A 33 -9.99 3.53 32.82
C LEU A 33 -9.14 2.40 33.41
N ARG A 34 -8.27 2.66 34.39
CA ARG A 34 -7.50 1.60 35.08
C ARG A 34 -8.40 0.63 35.85
N ASP A 35 -9.45 1.14 36.49
CA ASP A 35 -10.44 0.34 37.21
C ASP A 35 -11.33 -0.48 36.24
N TYR A 36 -11.68 0.09 35.08
CA TYR A 36 -12.35 -0.63 33.99
C TYR A 36 -11.48 -1.76 33.40
N LEU A 37 -10.23 -1.48 33.07
CA LEU A 37 -9.29 -2.49 32.54
C LEU A 37 -8.93 -3.56 33.59
N GLY A 38 -9.00 -3.22 34.88
CA GLY A 38 -8.85 -4.20 35.97
C GLY A 38 -9.99 -5.23 36.03
N ARG A 39 -11.19 -4.88 35.52
CA ARG A 39 -12.36 -5.77 35.48
C ARG A 39 -12.43 -6.63 34.21
N ASP A 40 -11.72 -6.25 33.14
CA ASP A 40 -11.65 -7.01 31.88
C ASP A 40 -10.18 -7.21 31.41
N PRO A 41 -9.55 -8.35 31.73
CA PRO A 41 -8.16 -8.64 31.36
C PRO A 41 -7.97 -8.95 29.87
N ALA A 42 -9.03 -9.20 29.10
CA ALA A 42 -8.92 -9.32 27.63
C ALA A 42 -8.78 -7.92 27.01
N GLU A 43 -9.57 -6.97 27.48
CA GLU A 43 -9.51 -5.57 27.04
C GLU A 43 -8.21 -4.89 27.47
N ALA A 44 -7.72 -5.18 28.69
CA ALA A 44 -6.41 -4.71 29.16
C ALA A 44 -5.25 -5.14 28.24
N ARG A 45 -5.28 -6.39 27.74
CA ARG A 45 -4.26 -6.88 26.79
C ARG A 45 -4.34 -6.17 25.45
N ARG A 46 -5.56 -5.85 24.99
CA ARG A 46 -5.78 -5.12 23.74
C ARG A 46 -5.25 -3.68 23.82
N VAL A 47 -5.52 -2.99 24.92
CA VAL A 47 -5.01 -1.62 25.16
C VAL A 47 -3.49 -1.61 25.32
N ALA A 48 -2.91 -2.57 26.04
CA ALA A 48 -1.45 -2.68 26.20
C ALA A 48 -0.74 -2.93 24.86
N PHE A 49 -1.34 -3.74 23.98
CA PHE A 49 -0.81 -3.97 22.63
C PHE A 49 -0.76 -2.67 21.81
N TYR A 50 -1.84 -1.88 21.81
CA TYR A 50 -1.86 -0.59 21.13
C TYR A 50 -0.89 0.42 21.75
N GLY A 51 -0.72 0.43 23.07
CA GLY A 51 0.31 1.23 23.74
C GLY A 51 1.72 0.90 23.26
N SER A 52 2.05 -0.39 23.15
CA SER A 52 3.38 -0.84 22.67
C SER A 52 3.65 -0.46 21.20
N LEU A 53 2.60 -0.45 20.36
CA LEU A 53 2.65 0.02 18.98
C LEU A 53 2.89 1.53 18.92
N ASN A 54 2.17 2.31 19.74
CA ASN A 54 2.33 3.77 19.79
C ASN A 54 3.74 4.15 20.24
N GLU A 55 4.29 3.47 21.25
CA GLU A 55 5.68 3.67 21.67
C GLU A 55 6.68 3.33 20.56
N GLN A 56 6.45 2.26 19.78
CA GLN A 56 7.33 1.88 18.68
C GLN A 56 7.29 2.91 17.55
N ILE A 57 6.11 3.44 17.24
CA ILE A 57 5.90 4.54 16.30
C ILE A 57 6.60 5.81 16.82
N GLN A 58 6.35 6.23 18.06
CA GLN A 58 7.00 7.39 18.66
C GLN A 58 8.53 7.26 18.67
N ARG A 59 9.08 6.07 18.98
CA ARG A 59 10.53 5.81 18.89
C ARG A 59 11.07 5.95 17.46
N SER A 60 10.30 5.56 16.45
CA SER A 60 10.68 5.75 15.04
C SER A 60 10.68 7.22 14.61
N PHE A 61 9.80 8.05 15.20
CA PHE A 61 9.67 9.47 14.89
C PHE A 61 10.47 10.40 15.82
N GLN A 62 10.91 9.97 17.00
CA GLN A 62 11.85 10.71 17.85
C GLN A 62 13.24 10.93 17.20
N THR A 63 13.50 10.27 16.08
CA THR A 63 14.69 10.55 15.26
C THR A 63 14.48 11.75 14.31
N ALA A 64 13.26 12.29 14.23
CA ALA A 64 12.85 13.38 13.35
C ALA A 64 12.45 14.68 14.07
N ASP A 65 12.77 14.82 15.37
CA ASP A 65 12.79 16.14 15.99
C ASP A 65 14.08 16.87 15.59
N GLU A 66 13.89 17.98 14.87
CA GLU A 66 14.90 18.98 14.62
C GLU A 66 15.51 19.42 15.97
N PRO A 67 16.83 19.32 16.19
CA PRO A 67 17.41 19.74 17.45
C PRO A 67 17.32 21.25 17.55
N ALA A 68 16.47 21.72 18.48
CA ALA A 68 16.61 23.02 19.09
C ALA A 68 18.08 23.24 19.45
N SER A 69 18.59 24.40 19.05
CA SER A 69 19.98 24.81 19.07
C SER A 69 20.55 24.94 20.49
N THR A 70 20.70 23.87 21.26
CA THR A 70 21.37 23.90 22.59
C THR A 70 22.03 22.56 22.96
N ALA A 71 22.78 21.93 22.04
CA ALA A 71 23.71 20.86 22.42
C ALA A 71 25.02 20.90 21.64
N PHE A 72 25.55 22.10 21.36
CA PHE A 72 26.90 22.28 20.81
C PHE A 72 27.98 22.38 21.91
N LYS A 73 27.88 21.59 22.99
CA LYS A 73 28.95 21.48 24.01
C LYS A 73 29.14 20.06 24.56
N ALA A 74 28.99 19.02 23.73
CA ALA A 74 29.35 17.67 24.14
C ALA A 74 29.97 16.82 23.01
N ARG A 75 30.89 17.38 22.22
CA ARG A 75 31.79 16.56 21.37
C ARG A 75 33.07 17.27 20.96
N ARG A 76 33.80 17.86 21.92
CA ARG A 76 35.19 18.33 21.70
C ARG A 76 36.25 17.28 22.07
N GLY A 77 35.89 16.13 22.65
CA GLY A 77 36.87 15.10 23.04
C GLY A 77 37.25 14.08 21.96
N ALA A 78 36.38 13.82 20.98
CA ALA A 78 36.62 12.77 19.97
C ALA A 78 37.12 13.31 18.60
N ARG A 79 37.21 14.63 18.42
CA ARG A 79 37.71 15.26 17.17
C ARG A 79 39.24 15.28 17.06
N GLY A 80 39.98 14.92 18.12
CA GLY A 80 41.44 14.98 18.16
C GLY A 80 42.15 13.84 17.42
N ARG A 81 41.54 12.66 17.29
CA ARG A 81 42.20 11.49 16.67
C ARG A 81 41.95 11.31 15.17
N TRP A 82 40.89 11.92 14.63
CA TRP A 82 40.50 11.79 13.22
C TRP A 82 40.80 13.05 12.39
N ARG A 83 41.28 14.14 13.02
CA ARG A 83 41.71 15.36 12.32
C ARG A 83 43.01 15.20 11.54
N ASN A 84 43.79 14.16 11.82
CA ASN A 84 45.11 13.97 11.23
C ASN A 84 45.12 13.03 10.02
N VAL A 85 44.00 12.36 9.70
CA VAL A 85 43.86 11.55 8.47
C VAL A 85 43.12 12.34 7.37
N ALA A 86 42.33 13.35 7.73
CA ALA A 86 41.51 14.16 6.83
C ALA A 86 42.16 15.48 6.34
N GLY A 87 43.50 15.59 6.41
CA GLY A 87 44.25 16.81 6.04
C GLY A 87 44.45 17.04 4.54
N LYS A 88 44.03 16.12 3.66
CA LYS A 88 44.21 16.26 2.20
C LYS A 88 42.90 16.70 1.53
N PRO A 89 42.88 17.82 0.75
CA PRO A 89 41.68 18.31 0.07
C PRO A 89 41.08 17.29 -0.91
N ARG A 90 41.89 16.36 -1.41
CA ARG A 90 41.45 15.22 -2.25
C ARG A 90 40.53 14.25 -1.50
N VAL A 91 40.79 13.98 -0.21
CA VAL A 91 39.95 13.07 0.61
C VAL A 91 38.60 13.70 0.91
N ARG A 92 38.55 15.01 1.20
CA ARG A 92 37.27 15.73 1.39
C ARG A 92 36.44 15.79 0.10
N LYS A 93 37.07 15.97 -1.06
CA LYS A 93 36.41 15.90 -2.37
C LYS A 93 35.86 14.49 -2.64
N ALA A 94 36.64 13.45 -2.36
CA ALA A 94 36.20 12.05 -2.52
C ALA A 94 35.00 11.71 -1.62
N VAL A 95 35.02 12.12 -0.34
CA VAL A 95 33.90 11.92 0.59
C VAL A 95 32.64 12.67 0.12
N ARG A 96 32.77 13.92 -0.34
CA ARG A 96 31.63 14.68 -0.90
C ARG A 96 31.05 14.04 -2.15
N ALA A 97 31.91 13.57 -3.05
CA ALA A 97 31.47 12.85 -4.25
C ALA A 97 30.72 11.56 -3.88
N LEU A 98 31.23 10.81 -2.91
CA LEU A 98 30.57 9.60 -2.41
C LEU A 98 29.20 9.91 -1.81
N VAL A 99 29.09 10.94 -0.97
CA VAL A 99 27.80 11.36 -0.38
C VAL A 99 26.82 11.79 -1.48
N ALA A 100 27.27 12.54 -2.48
CA ALA A 100 26.42 12.94 -3.60
C ALA A 100 25.91 11.73 -4.40
N VAL A 101 26.77 10.73 -4.64
CA VAL A 101 26.37 9.47 -5.28
C VAL A 101 25.33 8.73 -4.44
N VAL A 102 25.52 8.63 -3.12
CA VAL A 102 24.54 7.96 -2.24
C VAL A 102 23.18 8.66 -2.28
N ILE A 103 23.15 10.00 -2.23
CA ILE A 103 21.90 10.78 -2.33
C ILE A 103 21.24 10.55 -3.69
N ALA A 104 22.01 10.58 -4.78
CA ALA A 104 21.48 10.32 -6.12
C ALA A 104 20.89 8.91 -6.24
N CYS A 105 21.57 7.89 -5.74
CA CYS A 105 21.07 6.52 -5.69
C CYS A 105 19.79 6.42 -4.85
N ALA A 106 19.75 7.06 -3.68
CA ALA A 106 18.57 7.07 -2.82
C ALA A 106 17.36 7.73 -3.50
N ALA A 107 17.58 8.88 -4.15
CA ALA A 107 16.54 9.60 -4.88
C ALA A 107 15.99 8.75 -6.05
N VAL A 108 16.87 8.12 -6.84
CA VAL A 108 16.47 7.23 -7.93
C VAL A 108 15.71 6.02 -7.40
N SER A 109 16.19 5.36 -6.33
CA SER A 109 15.50 4.22 -5.73
C SER A 109 14.14 4.60 -5.14
N GLY A 110 14.03 5.77 -4.51
CA GLY A 110 12.78 6.28 -3.95
C GLY A 110 11.76 6.59 -5.05
N TRP A 111 12.21 7.15 -6.18
CA TRP A 111 11.37 7.37 -7.35
C TRP A 111 10.84 6.07 -7.94
N PHE A 112 11.72 5.07 -8.12
CA PHE A 112 11.30 3.76 -8.61
C PHE A 112 10.33 3.06 -7.67
N ALA A 113 10.51 3.18 -6.35
CA ALA A 113 9.58 2.62 -5.37
C ALA A 113 8.21 3.31 -5.42
N ALA A 114 8.18 4.63 -5.59
CA ALA A 114 6.94 5.42 -5.64
C ALA A 114 6.06 5.12 -6.86
N THR A 115 6.65 4.65 -7.97
CA THR A 115 5.89 4.27 -9.18
C THR A 115 5.37 2.83 -9.16
N GLN A 116 5.87 1.96 -8.25
CA GLN A 116 5.41 0.59 -8.16
C GLN A 116 3.99 0.53 -7.59
N VAL A 117 3.10 -0.18 -8.27
CA VAL A 117 1.77 -0.50 -7.74
C VAL A 117 1.87 -1.74 -6.85
N THR A 118 1.38 -1.66 -5.61
CA THR A 118 1.32 -2.83 -4.71
C THR A 118 0.24 -3.82 -5.17
N GLN A 119 0.39 -5.11 -4.82
CA GLN A 119 -0.60 -6.12 -5.21
C GLN A 119 -1.98 -5.82 -4.61
N GLN A 120 -1.99 -5.29 -3.38
CA GLN A 120 -3.23 -4.89 -2.72
C GLN A 120 -3.91 -3.71 -3.42
N ALA A 121 -3.16 -2.68 -3.82
CA ALA A 121 -3.73 -1.54 -4.56
C ALA A 121 -4.34 -1.99 -5.89
N LEU A 122 -3.64 -2.87 -6.62
CA LEU A 122 -4.13 -3.41 -7.90
C LEU A 122 -5.37 -4.29 -7.72
N ASN A 123 -5.40 -5.14 -6.68
CA ASN A 123 -6.56 -5.97 -6.36
C ASN A 123 -7.79 -5.13 -6.01
N ASN A 124 -7.60 -4.11 -5.16
CA ASN A 124 -8.68 -3.18 -4.81
C ASN A 124 -9.20 -2.46 -6.04
N ALA A 125 -8.30 -1.99 -6.91
CA ALA A 125 -8.67 -1.35 -8.17
C ALA A 125 -9.47 -2.28 -9.10
N ALA A 126 -9.08 -3.56 -9.18
CA ALA A 126 -9.79 -4.54 -9.99
C ALA A 126 -11.21 -4.80 -9.48
N VAL A 127 -11.39 -4.91 -8.15
CA VAL A 127 -12.71 -5.05 -7.53
C VAL A 127 -13.56 -3.79 -7.77
N MET A 128 -12.98 -2.61 -7.59
CA MET A 128 -13.69 -1.34 -7.82
C MET A 128 -14.09 -1.16 -9.28
N ALA A 129 -13.19 -1.45 -10.23
CA ALA A 129 -13.48 -1.37 -11.66
C ALA A 129 -14.54 -2.40 -12.09
N LEU A 130 -14.53 -3.60 -11.50
CA LEU A 130 -15.58 -4.59 -11.73
C LEU A 130 -16.92 -4.09 -11.19
N ALA A 131 -16.95 -3.56 -9.96
CA ALA A 131 -18.17 -3.02 -9.36
C ALA A 131 -18.74 -1.85 -10.18
N GLU A 132 -17.90 -0.95 -10.67
CA GLU A 132 -18.29 0.15 -11.56
C GLU A 132 -18.88 -0.38 -12.87
N THR A 133 -18.25 -1.37 -13.49
CA THR A 133 -18.73 -1.99 -14.75
C THR A 133 -20.05 -2.74 -14.54
N VAL A 134 -20.24 -3.39 -13.39
CA VAL A 134 -21.51 -4.03 -13.04
C VAL A 134 -22.60 -3.00 -12.76
N ALA A 135 -22.26 -1.86 -12.14
CA ALA A 135 -23.21 -0.78 -11.89
C ALA A 135 -23.64 -0.05 -13.16
N ALA A 136 -22.77 0.01 -14.17
CA ALA A 136 -23.04 0.57 -15.50
C ALA A 136 -22.69 -0.45 -16.62
N PRO A 137 -23.55 -1.47 -16.85
CA PRO A 137 -23.26 -2.53 -17.81
C PRO A 137 -23.16 -2.03 -19.25
N TYR A 138 -22.24 -2.63 -20.01
CA TYR A 138 -22.18 -2.46 -21.45
C TYR A 138 -23.32 -3.21 -22.15
N PRO A 139 -23.98 -2.61 -23.16
CA PRO A 139 -24.93 -3.31 -24.00
C PRO A 139 -24.30 -4.53 -24.67
N ALA A 140 -25.05 -5.62 -24.82
CA ALA A 140 -24.56 -6.83 -25.52
C ALA A 140 -24.18 -6.56 -26.99
N ALA A 141 -24.74 -5.51 -27.60
CA ALA A 141 -24.42 -5.05 -28.95
C ALA A 141 -23.17 -4.14 -29.00
N SER A 142 -22.49 -3.90 -27.88
CA SER A 142 -21.25 -3.12 -27.87
C SER A 142 -20.22 -3.74 -28.83
N PRO A 143 -19.59 -2.92 -29.70
CA PRO A 143 -18.63 -3.44 -30.66
C PRO A 143 -17.39 -3.97 -29.96
N THR A 144 -16.87 -5.10 -30.45
CA THR A 144 -15.57 -5.61 -30.02
C THR A 144 -14.47 -4.67 -30.48
N ARG A 145 -13.65 -4.19 -29.54
CA ARG A 145 -12.46 -3.37 -29.81
C ARG A 145 -11.24 -4.25 -30.00
N ARG A 146 -10.24 -3.73 -30.71
CA ARG A 146 -8.90 -4.31 -30.78
C ARG A 146 -7.89 -3.22 -30.44
N GLU A 147 -7.23 -3.38 -29.31
CA GLU A 147 -6.23 -2.44 -28.82
C GLU A 147 -4.86 -3.15 -28.80
N PRO A 148 -3.78 -2.55 -29.32
CA PRO A 148 -2.46 -3.19 -29.36
C PRO A 148 -1.89 -3.55 -27.98
N SER A 149 -2.31 -2.83 -26.94
CA SER A 149 -1.95 -3.06 -25.53
C SER A 149 -2.76 -4.17 -24.87
N ALA A 150 -3.91 -4.54 -25.44
CA ALA A 150 -4.83 -5.50 -24.85
C ALA A 150 -4.49 -6.94 -25.28
N PRO A 151 -4.50 -7.91 -24.36
CA PRO A 151 -4.40 -9.32 -24.72
C PRO A 151 -5.56 -9.79 -25.58
N ASP A 152 -5.27 -10.56 -26.63
CA ASP A 152 -6.31 -11.19 -27.45
C ASP A 152 -6.88 -12.41 -26.70
N LEU A 153 -8.12 -12.26 -26.26
CA LEU A 153 -8.88 -13.30 -25.57
C LEU A 153 -10.16 -13.67 -26.34
N GLU A 154 -10.28 -13.24 -27.61
CA GLU A 154 -11.45 -13.54 -28.45
C GLU A 154 -11.58 -15.05 -28.67
N ALA A 155 -10.45 -15.76 -28.83
CA ALA A 155 -10.40 -17.22 -29.02
C ALA A 155 -11.03 -18.02 -27.86
N ILE A 156 -11.11 -17.43 -26.66
CA ILE A 156 -11.75 -18.05 -25.49
C ILE A 156 -13.13 -17.46 -25.18
N GLY A 157 -13.67 -16.64 -26.08
CA GLY A 157 -15.02 -16.06 -25.99
C GLY A 157 -15.10 -14.75 -25.21
N LEU A 158 -13.97 -14.15 -24.83
CA LEU A 158 -13.91 -12.85 -24.18
C LEU A 158 -13.72 -11.75 -25.23
N ARG A 159 -14.70 -10.84 -25.34
CA ARG A 159 -14.64 -9.71 -26.27
C ARG A 159 -14.22 -8.46 -25.52
N LEU A 160 -13.21 -7.75 -26.01
CA LEU A 160 -12.81 -6.46 -25.43
C LEU A 160 -13.86 -5.41 -25.82
N VAL A 161 -14.40 -4.67 -24.84
CA VAL A 161 -15.38 -3.60 -25.09
C VAL A 161 -14.87 -2.22 -24.69
N ASP A 162 -13.90 -2.15 -23.78
CA ASP A 162 -13.33 -0.89 -23.31
C ASP A 162 -11.90 -1.06 -22.80
N GLU A 163 -11.11 0.02 -22.91
CA GLU A 163 -9.79 0.18 -22.29
C GLU A 163 -9.74 1.53 -21.58
N ARG A 164 -9.25 1.54 -20.34
CA ARG A 164 -9.09 2.78 -19.57
C ARG A 164 -7.86 2.72 -18.66
N VAL A 165 -7.29 3.89 -18.40
CA VAL A 165 -6.16 4.03 -17.46
C VAL A 165 -6.69 4.45 -16.10
N LEU A 166 -6.40 3.64 -15.08
CA LEU A 166 -6.72 3.90 -13.68
C LEU A 166 -5.54 4.58 -12.98
N SER A 167 -5.84 5.66 -12.25
CA SER A 167 -4.88 6.31 -11.36
C SER A 167 -5.02 5.74 -9.95
N LEU A 168 -3.97 5.06 -9.47
CA LEU A 168 -3.96 4.37 -8.17
C LEU A 168 -3.20 5.15 -7.08
N GLY A 169 -2.61 6.29 -7.47
CA GLY A 169 -1.88 7.21 -6.62
C GLY A 169 -1.27 8.33 -7.48
N LEU A 170 -0.45 9.20 -6.88
CA LEU A 170 0.16 10.35 -7.58
C LEU A 170 0.96 9.95 -8.83
N LEU A 171 1.68 8.83 -8.76
CA LEU A 171 2.54 8.32 -9.84
C LEU A 171 2.15 6.89 -10.28
N GLN A 172 1.21 6.27 -9.58
CA GLN A 172 0.83 4.88 -9.76
C GLN A 172 -0.32 4.77 -10.75
N ARG A 173 -0.11 3.99 -11.82
CA ARG A 173 -1.09 3.80 -12.90
C ARG A 173 -1.26 2.33 -13.22
N ALA A 174 -2.47 1.95 -13.61
CA ALA A 174 -2.78 0.64 -14.17
C ALA A 174 -3.66 0.81 -15.40
N THR A 175 -3.51 -0.08 -16.39
CA THR A 175 -4.45 -0.16 -17.51
C THR A 175 -5.50 -1.21 -17.16
N ALA A 176 -6.76 -0.88 -17.34
CA ALA A 176 -7.88 -1.77 -17.18
C ALA A 176 -8.51 -2.03 -18.55
N PHE A 177 -8.66 -3.31 -18.87
CA PHE A 177 -9.32 -3.81 -20.06
C PHE A 177 -10.63 -4.49 -19.63
N VAL A 178 -11.74 -4.03 -20.18
CA VAL A 178 -13.06 -4.56 -19.88
C VAL A 178 -13.43 -5.55 -20.97
N TYR A 179 -13.55 -6.82 -20.59
CA TYR A 179 -14.03 -7.87 -21.47
C TYR A 179 -15.45 -8.28 -21.10
N LEU A 180 -16.24 -8.72 -22.08
CA LEU A 180 -17.51 -9.41 -21.86
C LEU A 180 -17.37 -10.87 -22.29
N ASN A 181 -17.91 -11.79 -21.50
CA ASN A 181 -18.00 -13.20 -21.87
C ASN A 181 -19.23 -13.49 -22.77
N GLY A 182 -19.45 -14.76 -23.09
CA GLY A 182 -20.61 -15.20 -23.87
C GLY A 182 -21.96 -14.91 -23.20
N ASP A 183 -21.99 -14.82 -21.87
CA ASP A 183 -23.17 -14.52 -21.04
C ASP A 183 -23.34 -13.00 -20.80
N ASN A 184 -22.57 -12.16 -21.49
CA ASN A 184 -22.51 -10.71 -21.30
C ASN A 184 -22.10 -10.27 -19.87
N GLN A 185 -21.39 -11.13 -19.14
CA GLN A 185 -20.83 -10.82 -17.83
C GLN A 185 -19.45 -10.15 -17.98
N PRO A 186 -19.18 -9.09 -17.19
CA PRO A 186 -17.91 -8.39 -17.26
C PRO A 186 -16.77 -9.19 -16.61
N VAL A 187 -15.64 -9.22 -17.32
CA VAL A 187 -14.35 -9.71 -16.85
C VAL A 187 -13.37 -8.56 -17.00
N ILE A 188 -12.81 -8.11 -15.88
CA ILE A 188 -11.86 -7.00 -15.86
C ILE A 188 -10.45 -7.57 -15.80
N LEU A 189 -9.60 -7.19 -16.75
CA LEU A 189 -8.17 -7.46 -16.69
C LEU A 189 -7.45 -6.14 -16.40
N LEU A 190 -6.75 -6.07 -15.27
CA LEU A 190 -5.82 -4.98 -14.96
C LEU A 190 -4.38 -5.43 -15.26
N SER A 191 -3.59 -4.53 -15.84
CA SER A 191 -2.15 -4.67 -15.95
C SER A 191 -1.43 -3.42 -15.46
N THR A 192 -0.26 -3.60 -14.87
CA THR A 192 0.61 -2.49 -14.44
C THR A 192 2.06 -2.92 -14.45
N LEU A 193 2.97 -1.94 -14.57
CA LEU A 193 4.41 -2.19 -14.54
C LEU A 193 4.84 -2.65 -13.14
N ALA A 194 5.66 -3.70 -13.08
CA ALA A 194 6.12 -4.32 -11.85
C ALA A 194 7.62 -4.66 -11.94
N LEU A 195 8.46 -3.65 -12.21
CA LEU A 195 9.91 -3.83 -12.45
C LEU A 195 10.65 -4.49 -11.28
N LEU A 196 10.21 -4.23 -10.04
CA LEU A 196 10.87 -4.72 -8.82
C LEU A 196 10.20 -5.99 -8.24
N ALA A 197 9.07 -6.41 -8.81
CA ALA A 197 8.35 -7.57 -8.29
C ALA A 197 9.01 -8.88 -8.78
N PRO A 198 9.10 -9.91 -7.92
CA PRO A 198 9.54 -11.22 -8.37
C PRO A 198 8.58 -11.77 -9.40
N ALA A 199 9.12 -12.44 -10.43
CA ALA A 199 8.30 -13.15 -11.40
C ALA A 199 7.52 -14.27 -10.71
N GLN A 200 6.22 -14.30 -10.96
CA GLN A 200 5.29 -15.33 -10.49
C GLN A 200 4.43 -15.70 -11.71
N PRO A 201 4.96 -16.52 -12.63
CA PRO A 201 4.28 -16.81 -13.89
C PRO A 201 3.04 -17.67 -13.68
N GLN A 202 3.00 -18.48 -12.62
CA GLN A 202 1.79 -19.18 -12.19
C GLN A 202 0.81 -18.20 -11.53
N TRP A 203 -0.47 -18.28 -11.89
CA TRP A 203 -1.49 -17.46 -11.27
C TRP A 203 -1.91 -18.02 -9.91
N SER A 204 -2.32 -17.12 -9.02
CA SER A 204 -2.93 -17.44 -7.73
C SER A 204 -4.35 -16.91 -7.69
N ALA A 205 -5.27 -17.71 -7.14
CA ALA A 205 -6.67 -17.31 -6.97
C ALA A 205 -6.93 -16.79 -5.56
N ARG A 206 -7.67 -15.68 -5.46
CA ARG A 206 -8.25 -15.17 -4.22
C ARG A 206 -9.73 -14.86 -4.43
N ARG A 207 -10.56 -15.26 -3.48
CA ARG A 207 -11.99 -14.92 -3.46
C ARG A 207 -12.25 -13.84 -2.42
N ILE A 208 -13.00 -12.81 -2.79
CA ILE A 208 -13.42 -11.72 -1.92
C ILE A 208 -14.94 -11.57 -2.10
N GLY A 209 -15.72 -12.15 -1.18
CA GLY A 209 -17.17 -12.26 -1.33
C GLY A 209 -17.54 -13.04 -2.60
N ASP A 210 -18.30 -12.41 -3.49
CA ASP A 210 -18.68 -12.98 -4.78
C ASP A 210 -17.71 -12.63 -5.91
N VAL A 211 -16.66 -11.87 -5.64
CA VAL A 211 -15.62 -11.58 -6.63
C VAL A 211 -14.50 -12.60 -6.54
N ARG A 212 -14.04 -13.10 -7.68
CA ARG A 212 -12.81 -13.90 -7.80
C ARG A 212 -11.74 -13.08 -8.52
N LEU A 213 -10.55 -13.08 -7.92
CA LEU A 213 -9.35 -12.46 -8.44
C LEU A 213 -8.33 -13.55 -8.79
N LEU A 214 -7.77 -13.49 -9.99
CA LEU A 214 -6.65 -14.30 -10.44
C LEU A 214 -5.46 -13.38 -10.69
N THR A 215 -4.34 -13.62 -10.02
CA THR A 215 -3.20 -12.69 -10.03
C THR A 215 -1.91 -13.39 -10.35
N TRP A 216 -1.08 -12.78 -11.20
CA TRP A 216 0.25 -13.27 -11.55
C TRP A 216 1.18 -12.11 -11.90
N THR A 217 2.47 -12.39 -12.06
CA THR A 217 3.49 -11.43 -12.46
C THR A 217 4.39 -12.05 -13.52
N ALA A 218 4.31 -11.54 -14.74
CA ALA A 218 5.07 -12.00 -15.88
C ALA A 218 5.52 -10.80 -16.72
N GLN A 219 6.62 -10.94 -17.47
CA GLN A 219 7.08 -9.91 -18.41
C GLN A 219 7.24 -8.51 -17.78
N ARG A 220 7.70 -8.43 -16.51
CA ARG A 220 7.82 -7.17 -15.72
C ARG A 220 6.50 -6.42 -15.55
N GLN A 221 5.37 -7.11 -15.68
CA GLN A 221 4.04 -6.60 -15.42
C GLN A 221 3.36 -7.47 -14.37
N ARG A 222 2.49 -6.84 -13.58
CA ARG A 222 1.55 -7.53 -12.73
C ARG A 222 0.18 -7.48 -13.39
N PHE A 223 -0.49 -8.63 -13.35
CA PHE A 223 -1.82 -8.79 -13.90
C PHE A 223 -2.79 -9.20 -12.79
N VAL A 224 -4.03 -8.73 -12.92
CA VAL A 224 -5.17 -9.15 -12.10
C VAL A 224 -6.36 -9.31 -13.03
N VAL A 225 -6.92 -10.52 -13.08
CA VAL A 225 -8.23 -10.78 -13.70
C VAL A 225 -9.27 -10.84 -12.60
N ALA A 226 -10.33 -10.05 -12.73
CA ALA A 226 -11.44 -9.97 -11.79
C ALA A 226 -12.77 -10.23 -12.50
N GLY A 227 -13.65 -10.97 -11.83
CA GLY A 227 -15.02 -11.22 -12.27
C GLY A 227 -15.83 -11.82 -11.14
N ASP A 228 -17.12 -12.07 -11.37
CA ASP A 228 -17.92 -12.85 -10.43
C ASP A 228 -17.31 -14.26 -10.28
N ALA A 229 -17.35 -14.82 -9.08
CA ALA A 229 -16.77 -16.12 -8.78
C ALA A 229 -17.42 -17.26 -9.59
N ARG A 230 -18.63 -17.05 -10.09
CA ARG A 230 -19.40 -17.95 -10.95
C ARG A 230 -19.21 -17.65 -12.44
N THR A 231 -18.54 -16.56 -12.79
CA THR A 231 -18.26 -16.21 -14.20
C THR A 231 -17.40 -17.29 -14.86
N HIS A 232 -17.96 -17.89 -15.91
CA HIS A 232 -17.25 -18.83 -16.76
C HIS A 232 -16.17 -18.10 -17.57
N GLY A 233 -15.05 -18.79 -17.83
CA GLY A 233 -13.96 -18.26 -18.66
C GLY A 233 -12.87 -17.50 -17.89
N LEU A 234 -13.10 -17.14 -16.62
CA LEU A 234 -12.11 -16.41 -15.80
C LEU A 234 -10.78 -17.16 -15.67
N MET A 235 -10.84 -18.44 -15.30
CA MET A 235 -9.64 -19.28 -15.15
C MET A 235 -8.96 -19.53 -16.49
N ARG A 236 -9.74 -19.77 -17.55
CA ARG A 236 -9.21 -19.97 -18.91
C ARG A 236 -8.46 -18.73 -19.41
N ALA A 237 -8.93 -17.53 -19.08
CA ALA A 237 -8.22 -16.29 -19.40
C ALA A 237 -6.86 -16.22 -18.71
N ALA A 238 -6.79 -16.54 -17.42
CA ALA A 238 -5.52 -16.60 -16.71
C ALA A 238 -4.60 -17.70 -17.25
N ASP A 239 -5.13 -18.87 -17.60
CA ASP A 239 -4.36 -19.98 -18.18
C ASP A 239 -3.70 -19.57 -19.51
N VAL A 240 -4.48 -19.04 -20.46
CA VAL A 240 -3.95 -18.61 -21.77
C VAL A 240 -2.89 -17.52 -21.63
N MET A 241 -3.02 -16.63 -20.65
CA MET A 241 -2.05 -15.55 -20.43
C MET A 241 -0.81 -15.96 -19.63
N THR A 242 -0.81 -17.14 -19.02
CA THR A 242 0.31 -17.67 -18.22
C THR A 242 1.02 -18.85 -18.89
N MET A 243 0.42 -19.45 -19.91
CA MET A 243 1.04 -20.45 -20.75
C MET A 243 2.10 -19.79 -21.68
N PRO A 244 3.30 -20.39 -21.79
CA PRO A 244 4.40 -19.87 -22.61
C PRO A 244 4.19 -20.06 -24.12
#